data_AF-A0A7W0JDB4-F1
#
_entry.id   AF-A0A7W0JDB4-F1
#
_cell.length_a   1.000
_cell.length_b   1.000
_cell.length_c   1.000
_cell.angle_alpha   90.00
_cell.angle_beta   90.00
_cell.angle_gamma   90.00
#
_symmetry.space_group_name_H-M   'P 1'
#
loop_
_entity.id
_entity.type
_entity.pdbx_description
1 polymer ?
#
loop_
_entity_poly.entity_id
_entity_poly.type
_entity_poly.pdbx_seq_one_letter_code
_entity_poly.pdbx_strand_id
1 'polypeptide(L)'
;MTHFSSEESEHPFYGQDIFADREQEIIQSLLAKYKGEIANEELKKKIWDELQIEKYHGRLKIPFKVVLRKDLYGKFPPYVEVILDTKL
;
A
#
# COMPACT_ATOMS: atom_id res chain seq x y z
N MET A 1 -19.58 21.10 -39.57
CA MET A 1 -19.57 19.63 -39.45
C MET A 1 -18.25 19.24 -38.81
N THR A 2 -18.37 18.64 -37.63
CA THR A 2 -17.37 17.88 -36.85
C THR A 2 -16.64 16.83 -37.70
N HIS A 3 -15.43 16.32 -37.40
CA HIS A 3 -14.54 16.41 -36.25
C HIS A 3 -13.13 16.01 -36.71
N PHE A 4 -12.12 16.65 -36.09
CA PHE A 4 -10.74 16.29 -35.79
C PHE A 4 -10.15 14.94 -36.25
N SER A 5 -8.94 15.03 -36.81
CA SER A 5 -7.90 13.99 -36.75
C SER A 5 -6.57 14.60 -36.28
N SER A 6 -6.04 13.96 -35.24
CA SER A 6 -4.62 13.64 -35.02
C SER A 6 -3.64 14.79 -34.79
N GLU A 7 -3.23 14.98 -33.54
CA GLU A 7 -1.88 14.68 -33.02
C GLU A 7 -1.60 15.46 -31.73
N GLU A 8 -0.80 14.85 -30.86
CA GLU A 8 -0.18 15.41 -29.64
C GLU A 8 -1.08 15.55 -28.41
N SER A 9 -1.20 14.45 -27.68
CA SER A 9 -1.29 14.56 -26.23
C SER A 9 -0.53 13.41 -25.57
N GLU A 10 0.72 13.69 -25.19
CA GLU A 10 1.45 12.98 -24.15
C GLU A 10 0.69 13.19 -22.82
N HIS A 11 -0.38 12.42 -22.61
CA HIS A 11 -1.20 12.52 -21.42
C HIS A 11 -0.57 11.71 -20.26
N PRO A 12 -0.38 12.34 -19.08
CA PRO A 12 0.20 11.70 -17.91
C PRO A 12 -0.73 10.62 -17.34
N PHE A 13 -0.18 9.42 -17.18
CA PHE A 13 -0.49 8.38 -16.17
C PHE A 13 -1.93 8.25 -15.65
N TYR A 14 -2.92 7.96 -16.51
CA TYR A 14 -4.21 7.42 -16.05
C TYR A 14 -4.70 6.34 -17.01
N GLY A 15 -4.49 5.08 -16.65
CA GLY A 15 -4.92 3.93 -17.47
C GLY A 15 -5.20 2.65 -16.69
N GLN A 16 -5.21 2.70 -15.36
CA GLN A 16 -5.66 1.59 -14.52
C GLN A 16 -6.47 2.17 -13.37
N ASP A 17 -7.76 1.86 -13.35
CA ASP A 17 -8.57 1.94 -12.13
C ASP A 17 -7.78 1.26 -11.01
N ILE A 18 -7.27 2.09 -10.09
CA ILE A 18 -6.70 1.62 -8.85
C ILE A 18 -7.90 1.06 -8.08
N PHE A 19 -8.09 -0.26 -8.11
CA PHE A 19 -9.05 -0.95 -7.26
C PHE A 19 -8.51 -0.90 -5.82
N ALA A 20 -8.49 0.30 -5.24
CA ALA A 20 -7.99 0.55 -3.90
C ALA A 20 -8.64 -0.39 -2.88
N ASP A 21 -9.90 -0.76 -3.12
CA ASP A 21 -10.62 -1.77 -2.35
C ASP A 21 -9.96 -3.16 -2.41
N ARG A 22 -9.66 -3.68 -3.61
CA ARG A 22 -9.00 -4.99 -3.78
C ARG A 22 -7.58 -5.00 -3.22
N GLU A 23 -6.81 -3.95 -3.46
CA GLU A 23 -5.45 -3.83 -2.93
C GLU A 23 -5.47 -3.74 -1.39
N GLN A 24 -6.43 -3.02 -0.83
CA GLN A 24 -6.67 -2.93 0.60
C GLN A 24 -7.05 -4.30 1.19
N GLU A 25 -7.89 -5.10 0.52
CA GLU A 25 -8.23 -6.46 0.95
C GLU A 25 -7.01 -7.39 0.99
N ILE A 26 -6.12 -7.29 -0.01
CA ILE A 26 -4.86 -8.06 -0.05
C ILE A 26 -3.98 -7.69 1.15
N ILE A 27 -3.80 -6.39 1.39
CA ILE A 27 -3.00 -5.89 2.50
C ILE A 27 -3.63 -6.30 3.84
N GLN A 28 -4.94 -6.17 4.01
CA GLN A 28 -5.63 -6.59 5.24
C GLN A 28 -5.48 -8.10 5.46
N SER A 29 -5.64 -8.92 4.43
CA SER A 29 -5.43 -10.37 4.50
C SER A 29 -3.99 -10.73 4.87
N LEU A 30 -3.02 -9.95 4.39
CA LEU A 30 -1.61 -10.13 4.72
C LEU A 30 -1.33 -9.76 6.18
N LEU A 31 -1.81 -8.60 6.62
CA LEU A 31 -1.68 -8.12 7.99
C LEU A 31 -2.41 -9.00 9.01
N ALA A 32 -3.52 -9.63 8.62
CA ALA A 32 -4.25 -10.56 9.48
C ALA A 32 -3.40 -11.75 9.91
N LYS A 33 -2.42 -12.20 9.09
CA LYS A 33 -1.47 -13.27 9.46
C LYS A 33 -0.56 -12.90 10.62
N TYR A 34 -0.28 -11.61 10.76
CA TYR A 34 0.61 -11.05 11.78
C TYR A 34 -0.16 -10.51 13.00
N LYS A 35 -1.48 -10.70 13.03
CA LYS A 35 -2.34 -10.23 14.13
C LYS A 35 -1.97 -11.00 15.41
N GLY A 36 -1.53 -10.27 16.42
CA GLY A 36 -1.11 -10.82 17.71
C GLY A 36 0.40 -11.04 17.84
N GLU A 37 1.19 -10.83 16.78
CA GLU A 37 2.65 -10.79 16.88
C GLU A 37 3.12 -9.49 17.58
N ILE A 38 4.28 -9.56 18.21
CA ILE A 38 4.90 -8.41 18.87
C ILE A 38 5.35 -7.43 17.78
N ALA A 39 4.85 -6.20 17.84
CA ALA A 39 5.25 -5.14 16.93
C ALA A 39 6.69 -4.68 17.22
N ASN A 40 7.63 -5.26 16.48
CA ASN A 40 9.04 -4.94 16.53
C ASN A 40 9.58 -4.61 15.12
N GLU A 41 10.86 -4.28 15.02
CA GLU A 41 11.48 -3.95 13.73
C GLU A 41 11.54 -5.16 12.78
N GLU A 42 11.65 -6.38 13.31
CA GLU A 42 11.61 -7.60 12.51
C GLU A 42 10.25 -7.79 11.84
N LEU A 43 9.15 -7.59 12.58
CA LEU A 43 7.80 -7.68 12.06
C LEU A 43 7.55 -6.62 10.99
N LYS A 44 7.97 -5.38 11.26
CA LYS A 44 7.93 -4.28 10.29
C LYS A 44 8.66 -4.66 9.00
N LYS A 45 9.85 -5.25 9.10
CA LYS A 45 10.67 -5.66 7.94
C LYS A 45 9.99 -6.80 7.18
N LYS A 46 9.46 -7.81 7.86
CA LYS A 46 8.70 -8.91 7.24
C LYS A 46 7.49 -8.40 6.45
N ILE A 47 6.67 -7.55 7.07
CA ILE A 47 5.50 -6.95 6.43
C ILE A 47 5.93 -6.13 5.19
N TRP A 48 7.01 -5.35 5.31
CA TRP A 48 7.52 -4.57 4.19
C TRP A 48 7.99 -5.45 3.02
N ASP A 49 8.72 -6.52 3.31
CA ASP A 49 9.24 -7.46 2.31
C ASP A 49 8.10 -8.15 1.54
N GLU A 50 7.09 -8.66 2.25
CA GLU A 50 5.91 -9.28 1.66
C GLU A 50 5.11 -8.29 0.78
N LEU A 51 4.93 -7.06 1.24
CA LEU A 51 4.27 -6.01 0.45
C LEU A 51 5.09 -5.62 -0.79
N GLN A 52 6.43 -5.66 -0.71
CA GLN A 52 7.29 -5.44 -1.87
C GLN A 52 7.19 -6.60 -2.88
N ILE A 53 7.08 -7.85 -2.40
CA ILE A 53 6.87 -9.02 -3.25
C ILE A 53 5.54 -8.90 -4.00
N GLU A 54 4.45 -8.58 -3.32
CA GLU A 54 3.14 -8.38 -3.95
C GLU A 54 3.16 -7.20 -4.94
N LYS A 55 3.96 -6.15 -4.66
CA LYS A 55 4.20 -5.05 -5.59
C LYS A 55 5.00 -5.49 -6.83
N TYR A 56 6.02 -6.32 -6.64
CA TYR A 56 6.81 -6.89 -7.74
C TYR A 56 5.95 -7.77 -8.64
N HIS A 57 5.02 -8.54 -8.07
CA HIS A 57 4.03 -9.32 -8.82
C HIS A 57 2.94 -8.48 -9.50
N GLY A 58 2.95 -7.15 -9.32
CA GLY A 58 1.97 -6.24 -9.90
C GLY A 58 0.58 -6.31 -9.28
N ARG A 59 0.45 -6.96 -8.11
CA ARG A 59 -0.80 -7.05 -7.33
C ARG A 59 -1.03 -5.80 -6.50
N LEU A 60 0.05 -5.19 -6.00
CA LEU A 60 0.05 -3.89 -5.35
C LEU A 60 0.71 -2.85 -6.26
N LYS A 61 -0.01 -1.78 -6.57
CA LYS A 61 0.46 -0.65 -7.37
C LYS A 61 0.48 0.64 -6.55
N ILE A 62 -0.39 0.72 -5.55
CA ILE A 62 -0.46 1.86 -4.64
C ILE A 62 0.86 2.00 -3.86
N PRO A 63 1.44 3.21 -3.79
CA PRO A 63 2.57 3.46 -2.91
C PRO A 63 2.16 3.28 -1.45
N PHE A 64 3.00 2.60 -0.68
CA PHE A 64 2.73 2.30 0.73
C PHE A 64 3.94 2.60 1.61
N LYS A 65 3.67 2.83 2.90
CA LYS A 65 4.66 3.07 3.94
C LYS A 65 4.34 2.22 5.16
N VAL A 66 5.32 1.47 5.64
CA VAL A 66 5.20 0.68 6.86
C VAL A 66 5.87 1.42 8.03
N VAL A 67 5.12 1.68 9.09
CA VAL A 67 5.57 2.44 10.26
C VAL A 67 5.40 1.58 11.51
N LEU A 68 6.43 1.57 12.36
CA LEU A 68 6.32 1.00 13.70
C LEU A 68 5.99 2.15 14.66
N ARG A 69 4.79 2.12 15.23
CA ARG A 69 4.37 3.06 16.26
C ARG A 69 4.69 2.47 17.62
N LYS A 70 5.48 3.22 18.41
CA LYS A 70 5.78 2.93 19.79
C LYS A 70 5.17 4.05 20.62
N ASP A 71 4.35 3.71 21.60
CA ASP A 71 3.81 4.69 22.53
C ASP A 71 4.88 5.06 23.57
N LEU A 72 5.20 6.35 23.66
CA LEU A 72 6.24 6.84 24.58
C LEU A 72 5.82 6.79 26.05
N TYR A 73 4.50 6.76 26.30
CA TYR A 73 3.92 6.75 27.64
C TYR A 73 3.53 5.33 28.09
N GLY A 74 3.76 4.31 27.26
CA GLY A 74 3.44 2.91 27.55
C GLY A 74 1.95 2.63 27.74
N LYS A 75 1.06 3.53 27.30
CA LYS A 75 -0.40 3.34 27.43
C LYS A 75 -0.95 2.34 26.43
N PHE A 76 -0.28 2.18 25.29
CA PHE A 76 -0.69 1.28 24.22
C PHE A 76 0.47 0.36 23.82
N PRO A 77 0.20 -0.92 23.52
CA PRO A 77 1.22 -1.78 22.96
C PRO A 77 1.72 -1.20 21.63
N PRO A 78 3.00 -1.39 21.30
CA PRO A 78 3.50 -1.00 19.99
C PRO A 78 2.69 -1.72 18.89
N TYR A 79 2.51 -1.06 17.76
CA TYR A 79 1.81 -1.63 16.60
C TYR A 79 2.50 -1.24 15.30
N VAL A 80 2.38 -2.11 14.30
CA VAL A 80 2.80 -1.81 12.93
C VAL A 80 1.61 -1.28 12.15
N GLU A 81 1.80 -0.14 11.50
CA GLU A 81 0.80 0.54 10.68
C GLU A 81 1.29 0.57 9.24
N VAL A 82 0.41 0.21 8.30
CA VAL A 82 0.66 0.35 6.86
C VAL A 82 -0.20 1.49 6.35
N ILE A 83 0.47 2.55 5.89
CA ILE A 83 -0.16 3.75 5.33
C ILE A 83 -0.10 3.62 3.82
N LEU A 84 -1.27 3.66 3.17
CA LEU A 84 -1.38 3.69 1.72
C LEU A 84 -1.47 5.14 1.26
N ASP A 85 -0.58 5.56 0.36
CA ASP A 85 -0.60 6.89 -0.23
C ASP A 85 -1.47 6.82 -1.49
N THR A 86 -2.74 7.18 -1.34
CA THR A 86 -3.73 7.21 -2.42
C THR A 86 -3.94 8.63 -2.93
N LYS A 87 -2.86 9.41 -3.11
CA LYS A 87 -2.97 10.72 -3.75
C LYS A 87 -3.50 10.53 -5.18
N LEU A 88 -4.79 10.83 -5.34
CA LEU A 88 -5.53 10.97 -6.59
C LEU A 88 -5.03 12.19 -7.37
#